data_AF-A0A9W7LAA0-F1
#
_entry.id   AF-A0A9W7LAA0-F1
#
_cell.length_a   1.000
_cell.length_b   1.000
_cell.length_c   1.000
_cell.angle_alpha   90.00
_cell.angle_beta   90.00
_cell.angle_gamma   90.00
#
_symmetry.space_group_name_H-M   'P 1'
#
loop_
_entity.id
_entity.type
_entity.pdbx_description
1 polymer ?
#
loop_
_entity_poly.entity_id
_entity_poly.type
_entity_poly.pdbx_seq_one_letter_code
_entity_poly.pdbx_strand_id
1 'polypeptide(L)'
;MTGGSSTDELFKFADTPRPGGYSPKKPNSEAPPSKTPRGANASLLDDIKSNMEQNKAEDLAGKSLFNPEGTMVTQSNQLAARVDYVCEQQIHYTKKIEAERRRLADVEKRIARAKTAIIQRRKQIAQVSKDRNMSVSAVRNLGKLENKLQQLLVKNNLMEKDNVRKKKHIDDLRKEKIQQVQVTQKFERTVSGKKSKVVALVAETQQLQDKKEKVLREIEVMKQKILDELDANNDEYNSLKAELSMNQLGSQETLTPDQLALEKKKREAALKKQMQKNEGNLSAEEEEHIISNINKAYWAIAKKKMDIQKQADKIHELVDDFKYLSEQTGVTSVETLIPLLLSSEEENFRLFDVTNEYNKELETLEVEKGELRAKINYYMKVEAKQEEGKSKIKREKQDQIEVAKAHSSKSDSKYNTDVEVIKKIAPSVTSIFNKVGCEDEAVSATLLTAGVNDRSVMQYMAVIERRINEIVQLHNTTQKHGIISHFEGMIEDPTRPKTPLLDQTGKRVAALSQPILPSHVDFDDGDDDDGEDDVEPMQVSKLHDMVATQARASRLGGGGRSKLSIGFKGKASNASLRSKGSRRSLKSLKHL
;
A
#
# COMPACT_ATOMS: atom_id res chain seq x y z
N MET A 1 55.93 4.89 -28.18
CA MET A 1 55.46 6.13 -27.53
C MET A 1 54.76 5.72 -26.23
N THR A 2 55.47 5.31 -25.17
CA THR A 2 56.26 6.06 -24.16
C THR A 2 55.45 6.95 -23.21
N GLY A 3 55.50 6.60 -21.91
CA GLY A 3 55.18 7.41 -20.72
C GLY A 3 53.91 6.96 -19.99
N GLY A 4 53.89 6.43 -18.76
CA GLY A 4 54.93 6.29 -17.74
C GLY A 4 55.03 7.49 -16.79
N SER A 5 54.27 7.48 -15.67
CA SER A 5 54.56 8.10 -14.35
C SER A 5 53.33 7.88 -13.44
N SER A 6 53.35 7.09 -12.37
CA SER A 6 54.00 7.28 -11.06
C SER A 6 53.47 8.50 -10.29
N THR A 7 52.65 8.24 -9.27
CA THR A 7 52.43 9.02 -8.02
C THR A 7 51.86 8.05 -6.97
N ASP A 8 52.60 7.01 -6.57
CA ASP A 8 53.25 7.01 -5.25
C ASP A 8 53.96 8.32 -4.91
N GLU A 9 53.39 9.07 -3.95
CA GLU A 9 54.09 9.89 -2.94
C GLU A 9 53.09 10.79 -2.19
N LEU A 10 52.46 10.26 -1.13
CA LEU A 10 52.04 11.10 0.00
C LEU A 10 51.90 10.30 1.30
N PHE A 11 52.83 9.38 1.53
CA PHE A 11 53.01 8.74 2.83
C PHE A 11 54.49 8.37 2.97
N LYS A 12 55.29 9.23 3.64
CA LYS A 12 56.39 8.85 4.56
C LYS A 12 57.19 10.06 5.07
N PHE A 13 57.88 9.80 6.19
CA PHE A 13 58.68 10.64 7.09
C PHE A 13 57.88 11.38 8.19
N ALA A 14 58.19 11.25 9.48
CA ALA A 14 59.16 10.43 10.20
C ALA A 14 58.87 10.45 11.71
N ASP A 15 59.45 9.45 12.37
CA ASP A 15 59.44 9.13 13.79
C ASP A 15 59.83 10.26 14.77
N THR A 16 59.19 10.25 15.95
CA THR A 16 59.76 10.10 17.31
C THR A 16 58.80 10.71 18.36
N PRO A 17 58.92 10.38 19.66
CA PRO A 17 58.71 9.09 20.30
C PRO A 17 57.45 9.05 21.20
N ARG A 18 56.97 7.85 21.52
CA ARG A 18 55.98 7.59 22.57
C ARG A 18 56.48 8.10 23.94
N PRO A 19 55.68 8.85 24.72
CA PRO A 19 55.81 8.85 26.17
C PRO A 19 55.09 7.62 26.73
N GLY A 20 55.78 6.92 27.63
CA GLY A 20 55.34 5.70 28.28
C GLY A 20 54.08 5.87 29.14
N GLY A 21 53.47 4.72 29.42
CA GLY A 21 52.30 4.59 30.26
C GLY A 21 52.54 5.11 31.68
N TYR A 22 51.57 5.86 32.19
CA TYR A 22 51.37 6.08 33.61
C TYR A 22 50.00 5.54 34.01
N SER A 23 50.04 4.65 35.01
CA SER A 23 48.86 4.12 35.71
C SER A 23 48.06 5.25 36.38
N PRO A 24 46.74 5.08 36.57
CA PRO A 24 45.90 6.07 37.24
C PRO A 24 46.24 6.13 38.73
N LYS A 25 46.81 7.25 39.18
CA LYS A 25 46.90 7.59 40.61
C LYS A 25 45.56 8.18 41.09
N LYS A 26 45.10 7.65 42.23
CA LYS A 26 43.94 8.10 43.02
C LYS A 26 44.00 9.62 43.30
N PRO A 27 42.87 10.34 43.33
CA PRO A 27 42.84 11.68 43.90
C PRO A 27 42.84 11.58 45.43
N ASN A 28 43.93 12.02 46.05
CA ASN A 28 43.98 12.33 47.49
C ASN A 28 43.06 13.52 47.75
N SER A 29 41.95 13.27 48.44
CA SER A 29 41.15 14.28 49.11
C SER A 29 41.74 14.51 50.51
N GLU A 30 42.62 15.49 50.64
CA GLU A 30 42.95 16.08 51.95
C GLU A 30 43.39 17.53 51.70
N ALA A 31 42.39 18.43 51.71
CA ALA A 31 42.60 19.85 51.88
C ALA A 31 42.29 20.20 53.34
N PRO A 32 43.14 20.99 54.01
CA PRO A 32 43.07 21.22 55.44
C PRO A 32 41.85 22.09 55.82
N PRO A 33 41.26 21.88 57.02
CA PRO A 33 40.21 22.75 57.52
C PRO A 33 40.75 24.17 57.76
N SER A 34 40.04 25.15 57.23
CA SER A 34 40.19 26.56 57.57
C SER A 34 39.98 26.77 59.07
N LYS A 35 41.07 26.93 59.82
CA LYS A 35 41.01 27.36 61.22
C LYS A 35 40.56 28.82 61.25
N THR A 36 39.29 29.03 61.60
CA THR A 36 38.80 30.31 62.10
C THR A 36 39.53 30.69 63.39
N PRO A 37 40.11 31.89 63.55
CA PRO A 37 40.70 32.30 64.80
C PRO A 37 39.57 32.77 65.72
N ARG A 38 38.94 31.85 66.47
CA ARG A 38 38.00 32.20 67.54
C ARG A 38 38.50 31.85 68.95
N GLY A 39 39.74 31.35 69.09
CA GLY A 39 40.29 30.94 70.39
C GLY A 39 41.30 31.90 71.05
N ALA A 40 41.80 32.91 70.35
CA ALA A 40 42.90 33.75 70.88
C ALA A 40 42.45 34.93 71.77
N ASN A 41 41.16 35.26 71.79
CA ASN A 41 40.66 36.43 72.53
C ASN A 41 40.29 36.14 73.99
N ALA A 42 40.18 34.87 74.40
CA ALA A 42 39.86 34.51 75.79
C ALA A 42 41.11 34.57 76.69
N SER A 43 42.23 34.01 76.23
CA SER A 43 43.52 34.02 76.95
C SER A 43 44.02 35.45 77.22
N LEU A 44 43.88 36.35 76.25
CA LEU A 44 44.37 37.72 76.38
C LEU A 44 43.55 38.54 77.40
N LEU A 45 42.27 38.21 77.60
CA LEU A 45 41.41 38.87 78.59
C LEU A 45 41.68 38.36 80.01
N ASP A 46 42.04 37.09 80.17
CA ASP A 46 42.45 36.52 81.47
C ASP A 46 43.84 37.01 81.89
N ASP A 47 44.77 37.17 80.95
CA ASP A 47 46.10 37.75 81.20
C ASP A 47 46.01 39.25 81.56
N ILE A 48 45.09 40.00 80.94
CA ILE A 48 44.83 41.41 81.29
C ILE A 48 44.17 41.53 82.67
N LYS A 49 43.26 40.63 83.05
CA LYS A 49 42.64 40.61 84.39
C LYS A 49 43.64 40.27 85.49
N SER A 50 44.48 39.26 85.27
CA SER A 50 45.53 38.86 86.22
C SER A 50 46.53 40.01 86.46
N ASN A 51 46.93 40.72 85.40
CA ASN A 51 47.77 41.91 85.52
C ASN A 51 47.06 43.08 86.24
N MET A 52 45.75 43.27 86.06
CA MET A 52 45.01 44.29 86.82
C MET A 52 44.84 43.95 88.30
N GLU A 53 44.71 42.67 88.67
CA GLU A 53 44.67 42.23 90.07
C GLU A 53 46.03 42.38 90.76
N GLN A 54 47.13 42.09 90.06
CA GLN A 54 48.49 42.32 90.58
C GLN A 54 48.78 43.81 90.79
N ASN A 55 48.41 44.69 89.85
CA ASN A 55 48.58 46.13 90.03
C ASN A 55 47.71 46.71 91.17
N LYS A 56 46.50 46.17 91.39
CA LYS A 56 45.67 46.55 92.55
C LYS A 56 46.27 46.10 93.89
N ALA A 57 46.98 44.96 93.91
CA ALA A 57 47.65 44.46 95.11
C ALA A 57 48.89 45.29 95.46
N GLU A 58 49.63 45.79 94.47
CA GLU A 58 50.77 46.68 94.69
C GLU A 58 50.36 48.10 95.14
N ASP A 59 49.24 48.64 94.64
CA ASP A 59 48.71 49.95 95.07
C ASP A 59 48.14 49.94 96.52
N LEU A 60 47.75 48.76 97.03
CA LEU A 60 47.29 48.58 98.42
C LEU A 60 48.46 48.46 99.42
N ALA A 61 49.65 48.07 98.96
CA ALA A 61 50.85 47.93 99.80
C ALA A 61 51.67 49.24 99.95
N GLY A 62 51.41 50.26 99.11
CA GLY A 62 52.13 51.54 99.11
C GLY A 62 51.64 52.63 100.08
N LYS A 63 50.60 52.38 100.90
CA LYS A 63 50.00 53.39 101.81
C LYS A 63 50.65 53.46 103.21
N SER A 64 51.97 53.41 103.27
CA SER A 64 52.72 53.54 104.53
C SER A 64 54.03 54.29 104.27
N LEU A 65 53.94 55.62 104.08
CA LEU A 65 54.95 56.65 104.40
C LEU A 65 54.47 57.98 103.80
N PHE A 66 53.80 58.77 104.65
CA PHE A 66 53.22 60.06 104.32
C PHE A 66 54.29 61.16 104.50
N ASN A 67 54.68 61.84 103.42
CA ASN A 67 55.47 63.08 103.47
C ASN A 67 54.88 64.07 102.44
N PRO A 68 54.28 65.22 102.81
CA PRO A 68 53.19 65.78 102.00
C PRO A 68 53.57 66.82 100.93
N GLU A 69 54.75 67.46 100.94
CA GLU A 69 54.94 68.70 100.16
C GLU A 69 55.96 68.65 99.00
N GLY A 70 56.72 67.57 98.82
CA GLY A 70 57.66 67.40 97.68
C GLY A 70 57.29 66.28 96.68
N THR A 71 56.36 65.41 97.06
CA THR A 71 56.04 64.15 96.36
C THR A 71 54.87 64.28 95.38
N MET A 72 54.00 65.29 95.54
CA MET A 72 52.86 65.50 94.64
C MET A 72 53.28 66.02 93.25
N VAL A 73 54.31 66.87 93.16
CA VAL A 73 54.79 67.39 91.87
C VAL A 73 55.53 66.31 91.08
N THR A 74 56.29 65.46 91.76
CA THR A 74 57.01 64.34 91.13
C THR A 74 56.08 63.19 90.73
N GLN A 75 55.07 62.86 91.54
CA GLN A 75 54.02 61.90 91.16
C GLN A 75 53.11 62.44 90.05
N SER A 76 52.79 63.74 90.04
CA SER A 76 52.02 64.37 88.97
C SER A 76 52.79 64.35 87.63
N ASN A 77 54.10 64.61 87.65
CA ASN A 77 54.95 64.51 86.46
C ASN A 77 55.11 63.06 85.97
N GLN A 78 55.20 62.08 86.87
CA GLN A 78 55.23 60.65 86.51
C GLN A 78 53.89 60.16 85.94
N LEU A 79 52.77 60.64 86.48
CA LEU A 79 51.43 60.36 85.94
C LEU A 79 51.26 60.98 84.55
N ALA A 80 51.72 62.22 84.36
CA ALA A 80 51.72 62.89 83.06
C ALA A 80 52.52 62.11 82.01
N ALA A 81 53.74 61.67 82.33
CA ALA A 81 54.55 60.85 81.42
C ALA A 81 53.91 59.49 81.08
N ARG A 82 53.20 58.86 82.03
CA ARG A 82 52.46 57.61 81.78
C ARG A 82 51.23 57.85 80.90
N VAL A 83 50.53 58.97 81.10
CA VAL A 83 49.41 59.39 80.23
C VAL A 83 49.90 59.65 78.82
N ASP A 84 51.02 60.37 78.65
CA ASP A 84 51.63 60.62 77.35
C ASP A 84 52.02 59.32 76.64
N TYR A 85 52.64 58.37 77.36
CA TYR A 85 52.97 57.05 76.82
C TYR A 85 51.73 56.26 76.37
N VAL A 86 50.65 56.29 77.15
CA VAL A 86 49.37 55.64 76.78
C VAL A 86 48.74 56.33 75.58
N CYS A 87 48.78 57.67 75.52
CA CYS A 87 48.33 58.44 74.37
C CYS A 87 49.14 58.10 73.10
N GLU A 88 50.45 57.98 73.20
CA GLU A 88 51.32 57.54 72.10
C GLU A 88 51.01 56.11 71.65
N GLN A 89 50.81 55.18 72.59
CA GLN A 89 50.38 53.81 72.26
C GLN A 89 49.01 53.79 71.58
N GLN A 90 48.06 54.57 72.08
CA GLN A 90 46.73 54.71 71.49
C GLN A 90 46.82 55.25 70.06
N ILE A 91 47.64 56.28 69.82
CA ILE A 91 47.89 56.82 68.49
C ILE A 91 48.54 55.75 67.58
N HIS A 92 49.53 55.01 68.06
CA HIS A 92 50.20 53.95 67.30
C HIS A 92 49.23 52.83 66.89
N TYR A 93 48.44 52.30 67.82
CA TYR A 93 47.45 51.26 67.51
C TYR A 93 46.31 51.78 66.64
N THR A 94 45.88 53.04 66.80
CA THR A 94 44.89 53.66 65.92
C THR A 94 45.40 53.73 64.49
N LYS A 95 46.65 54.19 64.28
CA LYS A 95 47.30 54.20 62.95
C LYS A 95 47.42 52.79 62.35
N LYS A 96 47.76 51.78 63.17
CA LYS A 96 47.86 50.38 62.72
C LYS A 96 46.50 49.81 62.31
N ILE A 97 45.44 50.08 63.08
CA ILE A 97 44.07 49.68 62.76
C ILE A 97 43.61 50.35 61.46
N GLU A 98 43.90 51.63 61.27
CA GLU A 98 43.59 52.34 60.03
C GLU A 98 44.34 51.75 58.82
N ALA A 99 45.62 51.41 58.97
CA ALA A 99 46.41 50.78 57.91
C ALA A 99 45.82 49.40 57.53
N GLU A 100 45.45 48.57 58.52
CA GLU A 100 44.80 47.28 58.26
C GLU A 100 43.38 47.44 57.68
N ARG A 101 42.62 48.46 58.09
CA ARG A 101 41.32 48.79 57.46
C ARG A 101 41.47 49.14 55.98
N ARG A 102 42.49 49.94 55.62
CA ARG A 102 42.80 50.25 54.20
C ARG A 102 43.19 48.98 53.44
N ARG A 103 44.02 48.12 54.04
CA ARG A 103 44.43 46.85 53.45
C ARG A 103 43.24 45.91 53.22
N LEU A 104 42.31 45.82 54.17
CA LEU A 104 41.08 45.05 54.02
C LEU A 104 40.21 45.57 52.88
N ALA A 105 40.00 46.88 52.80
CA ALA A 105 39.24 47.50 51.70
C ALA A 105 39.86 47.20 50.32
N ASP A 106 41.19 47.24 50.22
CA ASP A 106 41.90 46.89 48.98
C ASP A 106 41.73 45.42 48.61
N VAL A 107 41.81 44.51 49.59
CA VAL A 107 41.59 43.07 49.37
C VAL A 107 40.13 42.81 48.99
N GLU A 108 39.15 43.43 49.64
CA GLU A 108 37.73 43.33 49.30
C GLU A 108 37.47 43.80 47.87
N LYS A 109 38.09 44.91 47.45
CA LYS A 109 38.02 45.42 46.08
C LYS A 109 38.62 44.43 45.08
N ARG A 110 39.74 43.78 45.41
CA ARG A 110 40.35 42.73 44.58
C ARG A 110 39.44 41.50 44.49
N ILE A 111 38.83 41.07 45.59
CA ILE A 111 37.87 39.96 45.63
C ILE A 111 36.65 40.27 44.77
N ALA A 112 36.09 41.49 44.87
CA ALA A 112 34.96 41.91 44.05
C ALA A 112 35.30 41.86 42.55
N ARG A 113 36.45 42.39 42.16
CA ARG A 113 36.95 42.31 40.76
C ARG A 113 37.14 40.88 40.29
N ALA A 114 37.69 40.01 41.15
CA ALA A 114 37.87 38.60 40.83
C ALA A 114 36.51 37.88 40.65
N LYS A 115 35.53 38.16 41.52
CA LYS A 115 34.16 37.63 41.40
C LYS A 115 33.49 38.06 40.10
N THR A 116 33.58 39.35 39.73
CA THR A 116 33.02 39.83 38.45
C THR A 116 33.69 39.18 37.25
N ALA A 117 35.01 39.01 37.28
CA ALA A 117 35.76 38.34 36.21
C ALA A 117 35.37 36.84 36.08
N ILE A 118 35.15 36.14 37.20
CA ILE A 118 34.68 34.76 37.20
C ILE A 118 33.29 34.66 36.59
N ILE A 119 32.36 35.56 36.95
CA ILE A 119 31.00 35.58 36.39
C ILE A 119 31.04 35.83 34.88
N GLN A 120 31.85 36.78 34.41
CA GLN A 120 32.01 37.05 32.98
C GLN A 120 32.58 35.84 32.23
N ARG A 121 33.62 35.18 32.76
CA ARG A 121 34.17 33.95 32.16
C ARG A 121 33.15 32.81 32.12
N ARG A 122 32.37 32.61 33.19
CA ARG A 122 31.28 31.61 33.19
C ARG A 122 30.24 31.90 32.12
N LYS A 123 29.87 33.16 31.90
CA LYS A 123 28.95 33.57 30.83
C LYS A 123 29.52 33.28 29.44
N GLN A 124 30.80 33.57 29.21
CA GLN A 124 31.47 33.25 27.95
C GLN A 124 31.55 31.74 27.68
N ILE A 125 31.89 30.94 28.69
CA ILE A 125 31.92 29.46 28.56
C ILE A 125 30.53 28.91 28.26
N ALA A 126 29.48 29.44 28.91
CA ALA A 126 28.10 29.05 28.63
C ALA A 126 27.67 29.39 27.19
N GLN A 127 28.11 30.54 26.66
CA GLN A 127 27.85 30.91 25.26
C GLN A 127 28.56 29.97 24.28
N VAL A 128 29.85 29.67 24.49
CA VAL A 128 30.60 28.72 23.64
C VAL A 128 29.95 27.33 23.65
N SER A 129 29.43 26.88 24.80
CA SER A 129 28.69 25.61 24.87
C SER A 129 27.37 25.67 24.09
N LYS A 130 26.65 26.80 24.13
CA LYS A 130 25.41 26.99 23.36
C LYS A 130 25.69 27.00 21.86
N ASP A 131 26.75 27.67 21.42
CA ASP A 131 27.15 27.75 20.02
C ASP A 131 27.59 26.37 19.49
N ARG A 132 28.31 25.60 20.31
CA ARG A 132 28.67 24.22 19.97
C ARG A 132 27.43 23.32 19.83
N ASN A 133 26.47 23.44 20.75
CA ASN A 133 25.22 22.67 20.67
C ASN A 133 24.37 23.09 19.46
N MET A 134 24.32 24.38 19.13
CA MET A 134 23.64 24.89 17.95
C MET A 134 24.29 24.38 16.66
N SER A 135 25.63 24.36 16.60
CA SER A 135 26.39 23.79 15.48
C SER A 135 26.12 22.29 15.31
N VAL A 136 26.11 21.51 16.39
CA VAL A 136 25.78 20.08 16.34
C VAL A 136 24.33 19.85 15.88
N SER A 137 23.38 20.68 16.32
CA SER A 137 21.99 20.63 15.85
C SER A 137 21.87 20.99 14.36
N ALA A 138 22.63 21.98 13.89
CA ALA A 138 22.66 22.37 12.48
C ALA A 138 23.20 21.23 11.60
N VAL A 139 24.28 20.55 12.03
CA VAL A 139 24.84 19.39 11.31
C VAL A 139 23.85 18.22 11.27
N ARG A 140 23.13 17.95 12.36
CA ARG A 140 22.06 16.92 12.36
C ARG A 140 20.92 17.27 11.41
N ASN A 141 20.50 18.54 11.40
CA ASN A 141 19.45 19.00 10.50
C ASN A 141 19.89 18.95 9.02
N LEU A 142 21.15 19.28 8.75
CA LEU A 142 21.77 19.10 7.43
C LEU A 142 21.69 17.64 6.99
N GLY A 143 22.09 16.70 7.85
CA GLY A 143 22.01 15.25 7.54
C GLY A 143 20.57 14.77 7.29
N LYS A 144 19.57 15.29 8.02
CA LYS A 144 18.14 14.99 7.76
C LYS A 144 17.69 15.52 6.40
N LEU A 145 18.10 16.74 6.04
CA LEU A 145 17.78 17.35 4.75
C LEU A 145 18.47 16.63 3.59
N GLU A 146 19.73 16.22 3.76
CA GLU A 146 20.47 15.41 2.80
C GLU A 146 19.81 14.05 2.58
N ASN A 147 19.42 13.35 3.64
CA ASN A 147 18.69 12.10 3.54
C ASN A 147 17.36 12.28 2.80
N LYS A 148 16.63 13.36 3.09
CA LYS A 148 15.38 13.68 2.40
C LYS A 148 15.61 13.99 0.93
N LEU A 149 16.69 14.72 0.61
CA LEU A 149 17.08 15.00 -0.77
C LEU A 149 17.44 13.70 -1.53
N GLN A 150 18.22 12.80 -0.91
CA GLN A 150 18.54 11.51 -1.50
C GLN A 150 17.29 10.66 -1.76
N GLN A 151 16.35 10.61 -0.81
CA GLN A 151 15.08 9.92 -1.00
C GLN A 151 14.26 10.53 -2.16
N LEU A 152 14.21 11.87 -2.26
CA LEU A 152 13.53 12.55 -3.36
C LEU A 152 14.22 12.30 -4.71
N LEU A 153 15.55 12.25 -4.76
CA LEU A 153 16.31 11.92 -5.96
C LEU A 153 16.05 10.48 -6.43
N VAL A 154 16.08 9.52 -5.52
CA VAL A 154 15.74 8.11 -5.83
C VAL A 154 14.31 8.02 -6.33
N LYS A 155 13.36 8.70 -5.67
CA LYS A 155 11.96 8.75 -6.11
C LYS A 155 11.83 9.39 -7.49
N ASN A 156 12.54 10.48 -7.76
CA ASN A 156 12.52 11.14 -9.07
C ASN A 156 13.04 10.20 -10.16
N ASN A 157 14.19 9.56 -9.94
CA ASN A 157 14.75 8.60 -10.90
C ASN A 157 13.82 7.41 -11.16
N LEU A 158 13.13 6.91 -10.12
CA LEU A 158 12.14 5.84 -10.28
C LEU A 158 10.93 6.31 -11.11
N MET A 159 10.43 7.53 -10.84
CA MET A 159 9.34 8.13 -11.60
C MET A 159 9.73 8.41 -13.05
N GLU A 160 10.97 8.83 -13.31
CA GLU A 160 11.51 9.01 -14.66
C GLU A 160 11.58 7.68 -15.42
N LYS A 161 12.09 6.62 -14.79
CA LYS A 161 12.11 5.27 -15.37
C LYS A 161 10.70 4.78 -15.71
N ASP A 162 9.74 5.00 -14.80
CA ASP A 162 8.34 4.66 -15.01
C ASP A 162 7.70 5.47 -16.14
N ASN A 163 8.06 6.76 -16.26
CA ASN A 163 7.62 7.62 -17.35
C ASN A 163 8.18 7.13 -18.70
N VAL A 164 9.47 6.77 -18.76
CA VAL A 164 10.07 6.17 -19.97
C VAL A 164 9.36 4.86 -20.34
N ARG A 165 9.05 3.99 -19.36
CA ARG A 165 8.29 2.76 -19.60
C ARG A 165 6.89 3.06 -20.16
N LYS A 166 6.18 4.03 -19.59
CA LYS A 166 4.86 4.46 -20.08
C LYS A 166 4.93 5.05 -21.49
N LYS A 167 5.94 5.87 -21.79
CA LYS A 167 6.18 6.40 -23.14
C LYS A 167 6.38 5.27 -24.16
N LYS A 168 7.23 4.28 -23.84
CA LYS A 168 7.42 3.11 -24.69
C LYS A 168 6.10 2.35 -24.93
N HIS A 169 5.31 2.14 -23.86
CA HIS A 169 4.01 1.48 -23.99
C HIS A 169 3.03 2.28 -24.87
N ILE A 170 3.00 3.61 -24.74
CA ILE A 170 2.21 4.49 -25.61
C ILE A 170 2.65 4.36 -27.07
N ASP A 171 3.95 4.31 -27.34
CA ASP A 171 4.47 4.17 -28.70
C ASP A 171 4.17 2.79 -29.30
N ASP A 172 4.21 1.72 -28.49
CA ASP A 172 3.80 0.39 -28.92
C ASP A 172 2.30 0.35 -29.25
N LEU A 173 1.44 0.94 -28.41
CA LEU A 173 0.00 1.09 -28.68
C LEU A 173 -0.28 1.94 -29.93
N ARG A 174 0.53 2.98 -30.18
CA ARG A 174 0.41 3.80 -31.40
C ARG A 174 0.74 2.99 -32.65
N LYS A 175 1.79 2.16 -32.61
CA LYS A 175 2.14 1.26 -33.72
C LYS A 175 1.03 0.25 -33.98
N GLU A 176 0.49 -0.37 -32.93
CA GLU A 176 -0.65 -1.28 -33.03
C GLU A 176 -1.86 -0.57 -33.65
N LYS A 177 -2.18 0.66 -33.19
CA LYS A 177 -3.30 1.44 -33.75
C LYS A 177 -3.10 1.75 -35.23
N ILE A 178 -1.90 2.11 -35.65
CA ILE A 178 -1.57 2.35 -37.06
C ILE A 178 -1.77 1.07 -37.87
N GLN A 179 -1.29 -0.07 -37.38
CA GLN A 179 -1.50 -1.37 -38.05
C GLN A 179 -3.00 -1.70 -38.16
N GLN A 180 -3.76 -1.47 -37.08
CA GLN A 180 -5.21 -1.69 -37.08
C GLN A 180 -5.90 -0.83 -38.13
N VAL A 181 -5.57 0.47 -38.22
CA VAL A 181 -6.14 1.38 -39.23
C VAL A 181 -5.80 0.92 -40.65
N GLN A 182 -4.57 0.47 -40.90
CA GLN A 182 -4.18 -0.07 -42.21
C GLN A 182 -4.98 -1.31 -42.58
N VAL A 183 -5.20 -2.22 -41.62
CA VAL A 183 -6.00 -3.43 -41.83
C VAL A 183 -7.47 -3.08 -42.09
N THR A 184 -8.05 -2.17 -41.30
CA THR A 184 -9.42 -1.67 -41.51
C THR A 184 -9.56 -1.05 -42.90
N GLN A 185 -8.63 -0.20 -43.32
CA GLN A 185 -8.67 0.40 -44.66
C GLN A 185 -8.57 -0.64 -45.78
N LYS A 186 -7.77 -1.71 -45.60
CA LYS A 186 -7.74 -2.83 -46.55
C LYS A 186 -9.10 -3.53 -46.62
N PHE A 187 -9.73 -3.80 -45.47
CA PHE A 187 -11.06 -4.40 -45.44
C PHE A 187 -12.14 -3.51 -46.05
N GLU A 188 -12.10 -2.20 -45.82
CA GLU A 188 -13.01 -1.25 -46.46
C GLU A 188 -12.86 -1.28 -47.99
N ARG A 189 -11.62 -1.34 -48.50
CA ARG A 189 -11.37 -1.47 -49.95
C ARG A 189 -11.90 -2.78 -50.51
N THR A 190 -11.70 -3.91 -49.81
CA THR A 190 -12.21 -5.21 -50.29
C THR A 190 -13.73 -5.27 -50.23
N VAL A 191 -14.36 -4.71 -49.20
CA VAL A 191 -15.82 -4.59 -49.09
C VAL A 191 -16.38 -3.70 -50.20
N SER A 192 -15.77 -2.53 -50.44
CA SER A 192 -16.17 -1.65 -51.54
C SER A 192 -16.04 -2.33 -52.90
N GLY A 193 -14.93 -3.05 -53.14
CA GLY A 193 -14.72 -3.84 -54.35
C GLY A 193 -15.77 -4.96 -54.52
N LYS A 194 -16.09 -5.70 -53.45
CA LYS A 194 -17.16 -6.72 -53.47
C LYS A 194 -18.53 -6.11 -53.73
N LYS A 195 -18.85 -4.97 -53.09
CA LYS A 195 -20.10 -4.24 -53.33
C LYS A 195 -20.23 -3.82 -54.79
N SER A 196 -19.16 -3.32 -55.41
CA SER A 196 -19.15 -2.98 -56.83
C SER A 196 -19.40 -4.20 -57.73
N LYS A 197 -18.82 -5.37 -57.39
CA LYS A 197 -19.08 -6.62 -58.12
C LYS A 197 -20.54 -7.08 -57.99
N VAL A 198 -21.11 -6.97 -56.80
CA VAL A 198 -22.53 -7.28 -56.57
C VAL A 198 -23.43 -6.36 -57.41
N VAL A 199 -23.15 -5.05 -57.43
CA VAL A 199 -23.90 -4.11 -58.28
C VAL A 199 -23.77 -4.46 -59.76
N ALA A 200 -22.58 -4.85 -60.22
CA ALA A 200 -22.37 -5.29 -61.60
C ALA A 200 -23.16 -6.57 -61.94
N LEU A 201 -23.14 -7.58 -61.06
CA LEU A 201 -23.92 -8.81 -61.24
C LEU A 201 -25.43 -8.55 -61.23
N VAL A 202 -25.92 -7.63 -60.39
CA VAL A 202 -27.32 -7.22 -60.38
C VAL A 202 -27.70 -6.54 -61.70
N ALA A 203 -26.85 -5.67 -62.23
CA ALA A 203 -27.08 -5.04 -63.53
C ALA A 203 -27.08 -6.06 -64.68
N GLU A 204 -26.16 -7.03 -64.67
CA GLU A 204 -26.13 -8.13 -65.63
C GLU A 204 -27.38 -9.02 -65.54
N THR A 205 -27.81 -9.34 -64.31
CA THR A 205 -29.03 -10.12 -64.05
C THR A 205 -30.26 -9.39 -64.56
N GLN A 206 -30.35 -8.07 -64.33
CA GLN A 206 -31.43 -7.25 -64.86
C GLN A 206 -31.45 -7.25 -66.39
N GLN A 207 -30.30 -7.12 -67.06
CA GLN A 207 -30.22 -7.21 -68.51
C GLN A 207 -30.67 -8.59 -69.04
N LEU A 208 -30.36 -9.68 -68.33
CA LEU A 208 -30.84 -11.02 -68.69
C LEU A 208 -32.35 -11.15 -68.50
N GLN A 209 -32.91 -10.56 -67.44
CA GLN A 209 -34.36 -10.48 -67.25
C GLN A 209 -35.04 -9.69 -68.38
N ASP A 210 -34.51 -8.53 -68.75
CA ASP A 210 -35.05 -7.72 -69.85
C ASP A 210 -35.02 -8.50 -71.19
N LYS A 211 -33.94 -9.25 -71.45
CA LYS A 211 -33.84 -10.15 -72.63
C LYS A 211 -34.87 -11.27 -72.58
N LYS A 212 -35.04 -11.91 -71.41
CA LYS A 212 -36.05 -12.95 -71.20
C LYS A 212 -37.45 -12.40 -71.46
N GLU A 213 -37.77 -11.21 -70.95
CA GLU A 213 -39.07 -10.56 -71.18
C GLU A 213 -39.29 -10.20 -72.65
N LYS A 214 -38.24 -9.84 -73.38
CA LYS A 214 -38.32 -9.63 -74.82
C LYS A 214 -38.67 -10.93 -75.56
N VAL A 215 -37.98 -12.03 -75.25
CA VAL A 215 -38.26 -13.35 -75.85
C VAL A 215 -39.66 -13.83 -75.49
N LEU A 216 -40.09 -13.66 -74.24
CA LEU A 216 -41.46 -14.01 -73.83
C LEU A 216 -42.51 -13.21 -74.60
N ARG A 217 -42.29 -11.92 -74.85
CA ARG A 217 -43.16 -11.11 -75.71
C ARG A 217 -43.17 -11.60 -77.16
N GLU A 218 -42.02 -11.95 -77.71
CA GLU A 218 -41.92 -12.52 -79.07
C GLU A 218 -42.66 -13.87 -79.18
N ILE A 219 -42.54 -14.73 -78.18
CA ILE A 219 -43.30 -15.99 -78.08
C ILE A 219 -44.79 -15.72 -78.02
N GLU A 220 -45.23 -14.75 -77.23
CA GLU A 220 -46.65 -14.39 -77.11
C GLU A 220 -47.21 -13.88 -78.45
N VAL A 221 -46.46 -13.03 -79.16
CA VAL A 221 -46.84 -12.57 -80.51
C VAL A 221 -46.90 -13.73 -81.50
N MET A 222 -45.95 -14.67 -81.46
CA MET A 222 -45.99 -15.85 -82.34
C MET A 222 -47.17 -16.76 -82.02
N LYS A 223 -47.48 -16.98 -80.74
CA LYS A 223 -48.67 -17.74 -80.32
C LYS A 223 -49.96 -17.10 -80.84
N GLN A 224 -50.08 -15.76 -80.76
CA GLN A 224 -51.23 -15.05 -81.29
C GLN A 224 -51.36 -15.26 -82.81
N LYS A 225 -50.26 -15.14 -83.56
CA LYS A 225 -50.26 -15.41 -85.01
C LYS A 225 -50.68 -16.84 -85.34
N ILE A 226 -50.21 -17.83 -84.59
CA ILE A 226 -50.60 -19.24 -84.80
C ILE A 226 -52.09 -19.43 -84.55
N LEU A 227 -52.65 -18.79 -83.51
CA LEU A 227 -54.10 -18.82 -83.24
C LEU A 227 -54.88 -18.18 -84.38
N ASP A 228 -54.46 -16.98 -84.83
CA ASP A 228 -55.12 -16.27 -85.93
C ASP A 228 -55.07 -17.09 -87.25
N GLU A 229 -53.93 -17.74 -87.55
CA GLU A 229 -53.80 -18.64 -88.71
C GLU A 229 -54.65 -19.92 -88.58
N LEU A 230 -54.78 -20.46 -87.36
CA LEU A 230 -55.59 -21.65 -87.10
C LEU A 230 -57.08 -21.34 -87.21
N ASP A 231 -57.51 -20.17 -86.73
CA ASP A 231 -58.87 -19.65 -86.91
C ASP A 231 -59.16 -19.42 -88.40
N ALA A 232 -58.24 -18.79 -89.14
CA ALA A 232 -58.39 -18.60 -90.59
C ALA A 232 -58.47 -19.94 -91.35
N ASN A 233 -57.60 -20.91 -91.06
CA ASN A 233 -57.65 -22.24 -91.65
C ASN A 233 -58.92 -23.01 -91.28
N ASN A 234 -59.43 -22.83 -90.06
CA ASN A 234 -60.68 -23.45 -89.63
C ASN A 234 -61.88 -22.83 -90.37
N ASP A 235 -61.87 -21.52 -90.61
CA ASP A 235 -62.87 -20.83 -91.42
C ASP A 235 -62.83 -21.30 -92.89
N GLU A 236 -61.63 -21.45 -93.46
CA GLU A 236 -61.43 -22.04 -94.79
C GLU A 236 -61.91 -23.50 -94.85
N TYR A 237 -61.54 -24.33 -93.86
CA TYR A 237 -61.98 -25.72 -93.76
C TYR A 237 -63.50 -25.83 -93.62
N ASN A 238 -64.12 -24.98 -92.80
CA ASN A 238 -65.57 -24.93 -92.66
C ASN A 238 -66.26 -24.51 -93.96
N SER A 239 -65.67 -23.55 -94.69
CA SER A 239 -66.14 -23.14 -96.01
C SER A 239 -66.04 -24.28 -97.04
N LEU A 240 -64.89 -24.96 -97.09
CA LEU A 240 -64.65 -26.11 -97.96
C LEU A 240 -65.54 -27.30 -97.58
N LYS A 241 -65.77 -27.53 -96.28
CA LYS A 241 -66.69 -28.56 -95.77
C LYS A 241 -68.13 -28.23 -96.12
N ALA A 242 -68.54 -26.97 -96.09
CA ALA A 242 -69.86 -26.54 -96.56
C ALA A 242 -70.01 -26.75 -98.07
N GLU A 243 -68.98 -26.46 -98.86
CA GLU A 243 -68.92 -26.72 -100.30
C GLU A 243 -68.94 -28.23 -100.62
N LEU A 244 -68.15 -29.04 -99.88
CA LEU A 244 -68.16 -30.50 -99.99
C LEU A 244 -69.47 -31.09 -99.49
N SER A 245 -70.13 -30.55 -98.47
CA SER A 245 -71.45 -30.98 -98.03
C SER A 245 -72.53 -30.67 -99.07
N MET A 246 -72.39 -29.56 -99.81
CA MET A 246 -73.22 -29.26 -100.98
C MET A 246 -72.97 -30.26 -102.12
N ASN A 247 -71.71 -30.68 -102.33
CA ASN A 247 -71.34 -31.66 -103.36
C ASN A 247 -71.58 -33.13 -102.96
N GLN A 248 -71.52 -33.49 -101.68
CA GLN A 248 -71.70 -34.85 -101.13
C GLN A 248 -73.16 -35.24 -100.91
N LEU A 249 -74.10 -34.30 -101.07
CA LEU A 249 -75.53 -34.64 -101.22
C LEU A 249 -75.83 -35.39 -102.54
N GLY A 250 -74.80 -35.76 -103.33
CA GLY A 250 -74.92 -36.52 -104.57
C GLY A 250 -74.21 -37.89 -104.63
N SER A 251 -73.53 -38.38 -103.59
CA SER A 251 -72.78 -39.64 -103.71
C SER A 251 -72.69 -40.47 -102.42
N GLN A 252 -73.34 -41.62 -102.50
CA GLN A 252 -73.64 -42.66 -101.53
C GLN A 252 -72.48 -43.67 -101.33
N GLU A 253 -72.61 -44.50 -100.28
CA GLU A 253 -72.21 -45.94 -100.18
C GLU A 253 -70.94 -46.40 -99.40
N THR A 254 -71.19 -46.98 -98.21
CA THR A 254 -70.80 -48.30 -97.64
C THR A 254 -69.36 -48.86 -97.72
N LEU A 255 -68.85 -49.45 -96.62
CA LEU A 255 -68.63 -50.92 -96.46
C LEU A 255 -67.80 -51.31 -95.22
N THR A 256 -68.04 -52.56 -94.79
CA THR A 256 -67.68 -53.24 -93.53
C THR A 256 -66.32 -53.98 -93.56
N PRO A 257 -65.68 -54.22 -92.39
CA PRO A 257 -64.40 -54.92 -92.28
C PRO A 257 -64.59 -56.40 -91.87
N ASP A 258 -64.51 -57.35 -92.81
CA ASP A 258 -64.60 -58.78 -92.47
C ASP A 258 -63.74 -59.72 -93.36
N GLN A 259 -62.48 -59.35 -93.64
CA GLN A 259 -61.59 -60.14 -94.53
C GLN A 259 -60.15 -60.40 -94.03
N LEU A 260 -59.84 -60.22 -92.74
CA LEU A 260 -58.44 -60.34 -92.24
C LEU A 260 -58.14 -61.58 -91.37
N ALA A 261 -59.06 -62.54 -91.23
CA ALA A 261 -58.89 -63.68 -90.32
C ALA A 261 -58.46 -65.01 -90.99
N LEU A 262 -58.39 -65.10 -92.32
CA LEU A 262 -58.21 -66.40 -93.01
C LEU A 262 -56.77 -66.75 -93.42
N GLU A 263 -55.80 -65.83 -93.29
CA GLU A 263 -54.42 -66.07 -93.77
C GLU A 263 -53.43 -66.58 -92.72
N LYS A 264 -53.73 -66.43 -91.42
CA LYS A 264 -52.79 -66.86 -90.35
C LYS A 264 -52.73 -68.38 -90.14
N LYS A 265 -53.70 -69.15 -90.62
CA LYS A 265 -53.83 -70.59 -90.30
C LYS A 265 -53.11 -71.54 -91.27
N LYS A 266 -52.52 -71.03 -92.36
CA LYS A 266 -51.84 -71.86 -93.39
C LYS A 266 -50.31 -71.93 -93.24
N ARG A 267 -49.70 -71.16 -92.32
CA ARG A 267 -48.24 -71.07 -92.18
C ARG A 267 -47.65 -72.00 -91.09
N GLU A 268 -48.49 -72.60 -90.26
CA GLU A 268 -48.06 -73.38 -89.09
C GLU A 268 -47.93 -74.90 -89.38
N ALA A 269 -48.53 -75.38 -90.48
CA ALA A 269 -48.54 -76.80 -90.84
C ALA A 269 -47.31 -77.27 -91.64
N ALA A 270 -46.45 -76.34 -92.10
CA ALA A 270 -45.31 -76.66 -92.97
C ALA A 270 -44.00 -76.99 -92.21
N LEU A 271 -43.92 -76.70 -90.90
CA LEU A 271 -42.67 -76.81 -90.14
C LEU A 271 -42.46 -78.17 -89.45
N LYS A 272 -43.49 -79.04 -89.43
CA LYS A 272 -43.48 -80.29 -88.63
C LYS A 272 -43.04 -81.55 -89.38
N LYS A 273 -42.59 -81.44 -90.63
CA LYS A 273 -42.32 -82.58 -91.53
C LYS A 273 -40.84 -82.80 -91.86
N GLN A 274 -39.91 -82.27 -91.07
CA GLN A 274 -38.49 -82.28 -91.40
C GLN A 274 -37.57 -82.67 -90.23
N MET A 275 -37.97 -83.56 -89.31
CA MET A 275 -37.03 -84.14 -88.32
C MET A 275 -37.37 -85.58 -87.93
N GLN A 276 -37.24 -86.50 -88.90
CA GLN A 276 -37.07 -87.93 -88.64
C GLN A 276 -36.12 -88.51 -89.69
N LYS A 277 -34.84 -88.68 -89.34
CA LYS A 277 -33.96 -89.70 -89.94
C LYS A 277 -32.63 -89.81 -89.20
N ASN A 278 -32.23 -91.07 -89.01
CA ASN A 278 -30.89 -91.60 -88.75
C ASN A 278 -30.49 -91.84 -87.28
N GLU A 279 -30.95 -93.00 -86.80
CA GLU A 279 -30.17 -93.89 -85.92
C GLU A 279 -29.13 -94.65 -86.76
N GLY A 280 -27.97 -94.98 -86.18
CA GLY A 280 -27.03 -95.94 -86.77
C GLY A 280 -25.62 -95.97 -86.19
N ASN A 281 -25.43 -96.88 -85.21
CA ASN A 281 -24.29 -97.79 -84.95
C ASN A 281 -22.82 -97.29 -84.90
N LEU A 282 -22.15 -97.50 -83.75
CA LEU A 282 -20.71 -97.83 -83.68
C LEU A 282 -20.34 -98.59 -82.36
N SER A 283 -19.17 -99.23 -82.38
CA SER A 283 -18.65 -100.32 -81.55
C SER A 283 -18.20 -99.91 -80.13
N ALA A 284 -18.34 -100.82 -79.15
CA ALA A 284 -18.23 -100.58 -77.70
C ALA A 284 -16.90 -99.98 -77.19
N GLU A 285 -15.78 -100.13 -77.90
CA GLU A 285 -14.47 -99.58 -77.46
C GLU A 285 -14.16 -98.20 -78.07
N GLU A 286 -14.70 -97.90 -79.26
CA GLU A 286 -14.72 -96.52 -79.78
C GLU A 286 -15.79 -95.71 -79.04
N GLU A 287 -16.88 -96.35 -78.59
CA GLU A 287 -17.85 -95.76 -77.67
C GLU A 287 -17.19 -95.28 -76.39
N GLU A 288 -16.32 -96.02 -75.70
CA GLU A 288 -15.78 -95.57 -74.41
C GLU A 288 -14.84 -94.36 -74.51
N HIS A 289 -14.01 -94.29 -75.56
CA HIS A 289 -13.10 -93.15 -75.78
C HIS A 289 -13.83 -91.92 -76.34
N ILE A 290 -14.87 -92.14 -77.17
CA ILE A 290 -15.80 -91.11 -77.61
C ILE A 290 -16.68 -90.66 -76.44
N ILE A 291 -17.16 -91.55 -75.56
CA ILE A 291 -17.92 -91.26 -74.34
C ILE A 291 -17.05 -90.49 -73.36
N SER A 292 -15.75 -90.80 -73.21
CA SER A 292 -14.82 -90.03 -72.37
C SER A 292 -14.59 -88.62 -72.91
N ASN A 293 -14.38 -88.48 -74.22
CA ASN A 293 -14.24 -87.17 -74.87
C ASN A 293 -15.56 -86.40 -74.91
N ILE A 294 -16.69 -87.08 -75.09
CA ILE A 294 -18.05 -86.53 -74.99
C ILE A 294 -18.31 -86.11 -73.56
N ASN A 295 -17.93 -86.88 -72.53
CA ASN A 295 -18.11 -86.53 -71.12
C ASN A 295 -17.23 -85.33 -70.74
N LYS A 296 -16.00 -85.24 -71.26
CA LYS A 296 -15.15 -84.05 -71.10
C LYS A 296 -15.72 -82.83 -71.83
N ALA A 297 -16.24 -83.01 -73.05
CA ALA A 297 -16.93 -81.96 -73.78
C ALA A 297 -18.23 -81.56 -73.08
N TYR A 298 -18.97 -82.51 -72.52
CA TYR A 298 -20.20 -82.33 -71.77
C TYR A 298 -19.94 -81.61 -70.46
N TRP A 299 -18.83 -81.91 -69.77
CA TRP A 299 -18.37 -81.15 -68.61
C TRP A 299 -17.90 -79.75 -68.97
N ALA A 300 -17.21 -79.56 -70.10
CA ALA A 300 -16.84 -78.23 -70.58
C ALA A 300 -18.07 -77.40 -70.99
N ILE A 301 -19.06 -78.03 -71.62
CA ILE A 301 -20.36 -77.43 -71.97
C ILE A 301 -21.18 -77.17 -70.71
N ALA A 302 -21.21 -78.08 -69.74
CA ALA A 302 -21.92 -77.90 -68.47
C ALA A 302 -21.27 -76.80 -67.63
N LYS A 303 -19.94 -76.71 -67.61
CA LYS A 303 -19.21 -75.61 -66.97
C LYS A 303 -19.50 -74.28 -67.64
N LYS A 304 -19.42 -74.21 -68.98
CA LYS A 304 -19.81 -73.01 -69.74
C LYS A 304 -21.29 -72.65 -69.51
N LYS A 305 -22.18 -73.65 -69.45
CA LYS A 305 -23.61 -73.46 -69.17
C LYS A 305 -23.83 -72.96 -67.75
N MET A 306 -23.08 -73.46 -66.77
CA MET A 306 -23.12 -73.00 -65.39
C MET A 306 -22.54 -71.58 -65.25
N ASP A 307 -21.48 -71.23 -65.99
CA ASP A 307 -20.93 -69.88 -66.00
C ASP A 307 -21.88 -68.89 -66.69
N ILE A 308 -22.53 -69.30 -67.80
CA ILE A 308 -23.60 -68.54 -68.45
C ILE A 308 -24.79 -68.40 -67.50
N GLN A 309 -25.15 -69.45 -66.76
CA GLN A 309 -26.23 -69.40 -65.78
C GLN A 309 -25.89 -68.43 -64.65
N LYS A 310 -24.68 -68.45 -64.11
CA LYS A 310 -24.24 -67.47 -63.09
C LYS A 310 -24.27 -66.04 -63.61
N GLN A 311 -23.87 -65.83 -64.86
CA GLN A 311 -23.97 -64.51 -65.50
C GLN A 311 -25.43 -64.11 -65.70
N ALA A 312 -26.30 -65.04 -66.10
CA ALA A 312 -27.73 -64.81 -66.24
C ALA A 312 -28.38 -64.50 -64.89
N ASP A 313 -28.06 -65.24 -63.84
CA ASP A 313 -28.57 -65.03 -62.48
C ASP A 313 -28.14 -63.65 -61.95
N LYS A 314 -26.89 -63.23 -62.21
CA LYS A 314 -26.41 -61.90 -61.84
C LYS A 314 -27.06 -60.78 -62.67
N ILE A 315 -27.32 -61.02 -63.95
CA ILE A 315 -28.10 -60.09 -64.79
C ILE A 315 -29.54 -60.02 -64.27
N HIS A 316 -30.14 -61.13 -63.88
CA HIS A 316 -31.48 -61.17 -63.29
C HIS A 316 -31.54 -60.41 -61.97
N GLU A 317 -30.58 -60.59 -61.08
CA GLU A 317 -30.47 -59.84 -59.83
C GLU A 317 -30.37 -58.32 -60.10
N LEU A 318 -29.50 -57.91 -61.04
CA LEU A 318 -29.38 -56.50 -61.42
C LEU A 318 -30.64 -55.95 -62.11
N VAL A 319 -31.36 -56.78 -62.87
CA VAL A 319 -32.63 -56.41 -63.51
C VAL A 319 -33.76 -56.29 -62.48
N ASP A 320 -33.78 -57.15 -61.46
CA ASP A 320 -34.74 -57.10 -60.36
C ASP A 320 -34.48 -55.90 -59.45
N ASP A 321 -33.20 -55.61 -59.13
CA ASP A 321 -32.80 -54.40 -58.41
C ASP A 321 -33.12 -53.14 -59.22
N PHE A 322 -32.90 -53.15 -60.53
CA PHE A 322 -33.28 -52.05 -61.41
C PHE A 322 -34.78 -51.86 -61.47
N LYS A 323 -35.54 -52.96 -61.52
CA LYS A 323 -37.01 -52.91 -61.51
C LYS A 323 -37.49 -52.29 -60.20
N TYR A 324 -36.95 -52.73 -59.07
CA TYR A 324 -37.22 -52.16 -57.76
C TYR A 324 -36.89 -50.65 -57.71
N LEU A 325 -35.74 -50.25 -58.23
CA LEU A 325 -35.34 -48.83 -58.27
C LEU A 325 -36.25 -48.01 -59.20
N SER A 326 -36.65 -48.55 -60.35
CA SER A 326 -37.54 -47.90 -61.31
C SER A 326 -38.96 -47.72 -60.77
N GLU A 327 -39.46 -48.68 -59.99
CA GLU A 327 -40.76 -48.61 -59.31
C GLU A 327 -40.77 -47.53 -58.22
N GLN A 328 -39.65 -47.34 -57.50
CA GLN A 328 -39.52 -46.32 -56.46
C GLN A 328 -39.23 -44.92 -57.01
N THR A 329 -38.49 -44.80 -58.11
CA THR A 329 -38.08 -43.50 -58.68
C THR A 329 -38.98 -43.02 -59.84
N GLY A 330 -39.81 -43.90 -60.41
CA GLY A 330 -40.71 -43.58 -61.52
C GLY A 330 -40.04 -43.41 -62.89
N VAL A 331 -38.74 -43.72 -63.00
CA VAL A 331 -37.94 -43.57 -64.23
C VAL A 331 -37.83 -44.91 -64.95
N THR A 332 -38.35 -45.00 -66.17
CA THR A 332 -38.52 -46.26 -66.92
C THR A 332 -37.31 -46.69 -67.77
N SER A 333 -36.25 -45.87 -67.91
CA SER A 333 -35.08 -46.18 -68.74
C SER A 333 -33.75 -46.13 -67.98
N VAL A 334 -32.90 -47.15 -68.18
CA VAL A 334 -31.54 -47.30 -67.63
C VAL A 334 -30.65 -46.12 -68.01
N GLU A 335 -30.80 -45.62 -69.24
CA GLU A 335 -30.00 -44.51 -69.78
C GLU A 335 -30.31 -43.18 -69.08
N THR A 336 -31.50 -43.02 -68.50
CA THR A 336 -31.89 -41.83 -67.72
C THR A 336 -31.65 -41.99 -66.21
N LEU A 337 -31.63 -43.22 -65.69
CA LEU A 337 -31.40 -43.48 -64.28
C LEU A 337 -29.94 -43.30 -63.88
N ILE A 338 -28.98 -43.73 -64.71
CA ILE A 338 -27.55 -43.61 -64.42
C ILE A 338 -27.11 -42.13 -64.26
N PRO A 339 -27.48 -41.19 -65.17
CA PRO A 339 -27.16 -39.78 -64.98
C PRO A 339 -27.80 -39.17 -63.73
N LEU A 340 -29.03 -39.60 -63.39
CA LEU A 340 -29.70 -39.14 -62.17
C LEU A 340 -28.99 -39.65 -60.91
N LEU A 341 -28.59 -40.93 -60.91
CA LEU A 341 -27.87 -41.54 -59.80
C LEU A 341 -26.49 -40.92 -59.63
N LEU A 342 -25.77 -40.68 -60.73
CA LEU A 342 -24.48 -39.99 -60.73
C LEU A 342 -24.63 -38.55 -60.21
N SER A 343 -25.66 -37.82 -60.66
CA SER A 343 -25.96 -36.48 -60.14
C SER A 343 -26.30 -36.51 -58.65
N SER A 344 -27.00 -37.54 -58.17
CA SER A 344 -27.30 -37.69 -56.73
C SER A 344 -26.07 -38.11 -55.91
N GLU A 345 -25.16 -38.91 -56.47
CA GLU A 345 -23.87 -39.23 -55.87
C GLU A 345 -23.00 -37.98 -55.78
N GLU A 346 -22.90 -37.19 -56.85
CA GLU A 346 -22.18 -35.92 -56.85
C GLU A 346 -22.74 -34.94 -55.82
N GLU A 347 -24.07 -34.86 -55.68
CA GLU A 347 -24.70 -34.06 -54.64
C GLU A 347 -24.37 -34.58 -53.23
N ASN A 348 -24.38 -35.89 -53.03
CA ASN A 348 -23.99 -36.53 -51.76
C ASN A 348 -22.51 -36.30 -51.43
N PHE A 349 -21.61 -36.38 -52.42
CA PHE A 349 -20.19 -36.07 -52.24
C PHE A 349 -20.00 -34.61 -51.86
N ARG A 350 -20.69 -33.68 -52.54
CA ARG A 350 -20.66 -32.26 -52.17
C ARG A 350 -21.18 -32.03 -50.76
N LEU A 351 -22.26 -32.71 -50.38
CA LEU A 351 -22.83 -32.60 -49.04
C LEU A 351 -21.87 -33.14 -47.98
N PHE A 352 -21.15 -34.23 -48.28
CA PHE A 352 -20.12 -34.77 -47.41
C PHE A 352 -18.95 -33.80 -47.23
N ASP A 353 -18.49 -33.16 -48.30
CA ASP A 353 -17.43 -32.15 -48.24
C ASP A 353 -17.85 -30.95 -47.39
N VAL A 354 -19.05 -30.42 -47.60
CA VAL A 354 -19.61 -29.32 -46.80
C VAL A 354 -19.78 -29.74 -45.34
N THR A 355 -20.26 -30.96 -45.09
CA THR A 355 -20.40 -31.49 -43.72
C THR A 355 -19.04 -31.59 -43.03
N ASN A 356 -18.01 -32.03 -43.74
CA ASN A 356 -16.65 -32.06 -43.22
C ASN A 356 -16.07 -30.66 -42.99
N GLU A 357 -16.36 -29.70 -43.86
CA GLU A 357 -15.98 -28.31 -43.66
C GLU A 357 -16.66 -27.71 -42.42
N TYR A 358 -17.96 -27.92 -42.25
CA TYR A 358 -18.67 -27.51 -41.04
C TYR A 358 -18.19 -28.22 -39.79
N ASN A 359 -17.83 -29.51 -39.86
CA ASN A 359 -17.25 -30.21 -38.71
C ASN A 359 -15.89 -29.63 -38.32
N LYS A 360 -15.04 -29.27 -39.30
CA LYS A 360 -13.77 -28.57 -39.03
C LYS A 360 -14.01 -27.19 -38.43
N GLU A 361 -14.96 -26.43 -38.97
CA GLU A 361 -15.33 -25.12 -38.41
C GLU A 361 -15.84 -25.26 -36.98
N LEU A 362 -16.67 -26.27 -36.71
CA LEU A 362 -17.20 -26.56 -35.38
C LEU A 362 -16.08 -26.91 -34.40
N GLU A 363 -15.11 -27.75 -34.79
CA GLU A 363 -13.92 -28.03 -33.98
C GLU A 363 -13.12 -26.75 -33.68
N THR A 364 -12.92 -25.88 -34.67
CA THR A 364 -12.21 -24.61 -34.45
C THR A 364 -12.94 -23.67 -33.48
N LEU A 365 -14.27 -23.57 -33.61
CA LEU A 365 -15.11 -22.76 -32.73
C LEU A 365 -15.16 -23.33 -31.31
N GLU A 366 -15.14 -24.65 -31.16
CA GLU A 366 -15.08 -25.29 -29.83
C GLU A 366 -13.75 -25.03 -29.13
N VAL A 367 -12.63 -25.06 -29.86
CA VAL A 367 -11.32 -24.66 -29.34
C VAL A 367 -11.32 -23.20 -28.91
N GLU A 368 -11.81 -22.29 -29.77
CA GLU A 368 -11.88 -20.86 -29.45
C GLU A 368 -12.76 -20.60 -28.22
N LYS A 369 -13.91 -21.27 -28.12
CA LYS A 369 -14.80 -21.21 -26.95
C LYS A 369 -14.10 -21.71 -25.70
N GLY A 370 -13.30 -22.78 -25.80
CA GLY A 370 -12.46 -23.28 -24.72
C GLY A 370 -11.45 -22.23 -24.24
N GLU A 371 -10.74 -21.60 -25.18
CA GLU A 371 -9.77 -20.54 -24.88
C GLU A 371 -10.43 -19.31 -24.25
N LEU A 372 -11.58 -18.86 -24.76
CA LEU A 372 -12.33 -17.75 -24.21
C LEU A 372 -12.81 -18.04 -22.79
N ARG A 373 -13.31 -19.26 -22.53
CA ARG A 373 -13.67 -19.70 -21.16
C ARG A 373 -12.46 -19.73 -20.24
N ALA A 374 -11.29 -20.15 -20.73
CA ALA A 374 -10.05 -20.12 -19.95
C ALA A 374 -9.63 -18.67 -19.62
N LYS A 375 -9.72 -17.75 -20.59
CA LYS A 375 -9.47 -16.31 -20.39
C LYS A 375 -10.44 -15.70 -19.37
N ILE A 376 -11.73 -15.99 -19.47
CA ILE A 376 -12.74 -15.53 -18.49
C ILE A 376 -12.37 -16.01 -17.07
N ASN A 377 -12.07 -17.30 -16.90
CA ASN A 377 -11.68 -17.86 -15.61
C ASN A 377 -10.38 -17.24 -15.07
N TYR A 378 -9.44 -16.91 -15.95
CA TYR A 378 -8.22 -16.19 -15.57
C TYR A 378 -8.54 -14.79 -15.05
N TYR A 379 -9.33 -14.00 -15.79
CA TYR A 379 -9.71 -12.65 -15.38
C TYR A 379 -10.54 -12.64 -14.09
N MET A 380 -11.49 -13.56 -13.92
CA MET A 380 -12.25 -13.69 -12.69
C MET A 380 -11.34 -13.96 -11.47
N LYS A 381 -10.30 -14.80 -11.62
CA LYS A 381 -9.34 -15.06 -10.54
C LYS A 381 -8.49 -13.83 -10.21
N VAL A 382 -8.10 -13.06 -11.22
CA VAL A 382 -7.36 -11.80 -11.03
C VAL A 382 -8.23 -10.77 -10.32
N GLU A 383 -9.48 -10.63 -10.75
CA GLU A 383 -10.45 -9.72 -10.14
C GLU A 383 -10.75 -10.10 -8.69
N ALA A 384 -10.97 -11.38 -8.39
CA ALA A 384 -11.18 -11.86 -7.02
C ALA A 384 -9.99 -11.53 -6.10
N LYS A 385 -8.75 -11.72 -6.58
CA LYS A 385 -7.55 -11.34 -5.83
C LYS A 385 -7.44 -9.83 -5.63
N GLN A 386 -7.80 -9.05 -6.64
CA GLN A 386 -7.80 -7.59 -6.54
C GLN A 386 -8.85 -7.10 -5.55
N GLU A 387 -10.04 -7.71 -5.54
CA GLU A 387 -11.13 -7.37 -4.63
C GLU A 387 -10.80 -7.76 -3.18
N GLU A 388 -10.16 -8.91 -2.97
CA GLU A 388 -9.64 -9.29 -1.66
C GLU A 388 -8.62 -8.26 -1.15
N GLY A 389 -7.71 -7.79 -2.02
CA GLY A 389 -6.74 -6.75 -1.70
C GLY A 389 -7.42 -5.41 -1.35
N LYS A 390 -8.39 -4.97 -2.16
CA LYS A 390 -9.17 -3.75 -1.89
C LYS A 390 -9.95 -3.85 -0.57
N SER A 391 -10.56 -5.00 -0.30
CA SER A 391 -11.32 -5.25 0.93
C SER A 391 -10.42 -5.18 2.18
N LYS A 392 -9.21 -5.76 2.11
CA LYS A 392 -8.21 -5.66 3.19
C LYS A 392 -7.81 -4.21 3.45
N ILE A 393 -7.47 -3.45 2.41
CA ILE A 393 -7.10 -2.03 2.53
C ILE A 393 -8.28 -1.22 3.08
N LYS A 394 -9.50 -1.46 2.60
CA LYS A 394 -10.70 -0.78 3.08
C LYS A 394 -10.92 -1.04 4.58
N ARG A 395 -10.73 -2.29 5.03
CA ARG A 395 -10.82 -2.65 6.45
C ARG A 395 -9.75 -1.96 7.28
N GLU A 396 -8.49 -2.01 6.86
CA GLU A 396 -7.39 -1.34 7.55
C GLU A 396 -7.63 0.17 7.68
N LYS A 397 -8.13 0.82 6.62
CA LYS A 397 -8.49 2.24 6.66
C LYS A 397 -9.68 2.53 7.55
N GLN A 398 -10.67 1.62 7.60
CA GLN A 398 -11.80 1.75 8.51
C GLN A 398 -11.34 1.67 9.97
N ASP A 399 -10.46 0.73 10.30
CA ASP A 399 -9.91 0.54 11.64
C ASP A 399 -9.07 1.77 12.05
N GLN A 400 -8.23 2.31 11.15
CA GLN A 400 -7.49 3.57 11.39
C GLN A 400 -8.42 4.76 11.66
N ILE A 401 -9.54 4.87 10.94
CA ILE A 401 -10.54 5.92 11.15
C ILE A 401 -11.20 5.76 12.53
N GLU A 402 -11.51 4.53 12.93
CA GLU A 402 -12.14 4.26 14.23
C GLU A 402 -11.22 4.62 15.39
N VAL A 403 -9.94 4.24 15.31
CA VAL A 403 -8.91 4.62 16.30
C VAL A 403 -8.75 6.14 16.37
N ALA A 404 -8.65 6.82 15.22
CA ALA A 404 -8.51 8.28 15.18
C ALA A 404 -9.74 8.99 15.76
N LYS A 405 -10.95 8.47 15.50
CA LYS A 405 -12.19 9.00 16.10
C LYS A 405 -12.22 8.80 17.61
N ALA A 406 -11.81 7.64 18.10
CA ALA A 406 -11.74 7.38 19.53
C ALA A 406 -10.74 8.32 20.22
N HIS A 407 -9.57 8.55 19.60
CA HIS A 407 -8.59 9.51 20.11
C HIS A 407 -9.13 10.94 20.12
N SER A 408 -9.73 11.40 19.02
CA SER A 408 -10.36 12.73 18.95
C SER A 408 -11.42 12.91 20.04
N SER A 409 -12.31 11.93 20.20
CA SER A 409 -13.36 11.99 21.23
C SER A 409 -12.79 12.05 22.65
N LYS A 410 -11.67 11.36 22.92
CA LYS A 410 -10.98 11.44 24.22
C LYS A 410 -10.36 12.83 24.42
N SER A 411 -9.68 13.38 23.42
CA SER A 411 -9.11 14.73 23.46
C SER A 411 -10.18 15.81 23.63
N ASP A 412 -11.31 15.68 22.95
CA ASP A 412 -12.44 16.61 23.06
C ASP A 412 -13.05 16.56 24.47
N SER A 413 -13.17 15.37 25.07
CA SER A 413 -13.63 15.22 26.46
C SER A 413 -12.68 15.92 27.44
N LYS A 414 -11.36 15.69 27.33
CA LYS A 414 -10.35 16.35 28.16
C LYS A 414 -10.38 17.88 27.98
N TYR A 415 -10.47 18.35 26.75
CA TYR A 415 -10.58 19.77 26.46
C TYR A 415 -11.82 20.39 27.10
N ASN A 416 -12.97 19.72 27.02
CA ASN A 416 -14.20 20.19 27.65
C ASN A 416 -14.06 20.26 29.18
N THR A 417 -13.43 19.26 29.81
CA THR A 417 -13.18 19.29 31.26
C THR A 417 -12.26 20.46 31.65
N ASP A 418 -11.22 20.72 30.87
CA ASP A 418 -10.29 21.82 31.13
C ASP A 418 -10.97 23.19 30.98
N VAL A 419 -11.81 23.35 29.96
CA VAL A 419 -12.63 24.56 29.76
C VAL A 419 -13.60 24.76 30.92
N GLU A 420 -14.21 23.70 31.46
CA GLU A 420 -15.06 23.79 32.65
C GLU A 420 -14.28 24.23 33.89
N VAL A 421 -13.07 23.71 34.09
CA VAL A 421 -12.19 24.11 35.19
C VAL A 421 -11.80 25.59 35.07
N ILE A 422 -11.42 26.05 33.87
CA ILE A 422 -11.11 27.45 33.62
C ILE A 422 -12.31 28.35 33.93
N LYS A 423 -13.52 27.96 33.51
CA LYS A 423 -14.75 28.70 33.84
C LYS A 423 -15.00 28.80 35.34
N LYS A 424 -14.72 27.75 36.11
CA LYS A 424 -14.88 27.75 37.58
C LYS A 424 -13.84 28.65 38.27
N ILE A 425 -12.61 28.70 37.76
CA ILE A 425 -11.50 29.46 38.36
C ILE A 425 -11.50 30.93 37.93
N ALA A 426 -12.00 31.24 36.73
CA ALA A 426 -12.10 32.60 36.18
C ALA A 426 -12.60 33.67 37.18
N PRO A 427 -13.74 33.50 37.88
CA PRO A 427 -14.21 34.52 38.83
C PRO A 427 -13.26 34.73 40.02
N SER A 428 -12.64 33.66 40.52
CA SER A 428 -11.66 33.74 41.61
C SER A 428 -10.40 34.49 41.18
N VAL A 429 -9.93 34.24 39.96
CA VAL A 429 -8.75 34.94 39.38
C VAL A 429 -9.06 36.40 39.18
N THR A 430 -10.20 36.75 38.58
CA THR A 430 -10.63 38.13 38.42
C THR A 430 -10.80 38.83 39.77
N SER A 431 -11.36 38.14 40.79
CA SER A 431 -11.48 38.69 42.13
C SER A 431 -10.12 38.97 42.77
N ILE A 432 -9.13 38.09 42.63
CA ILE A 432 -7.80 38.30 43.20
C ILE A 432 -7.09 39.42 42.44
N PHE A 433 -7.19 39.43 41.10
CA PHE A 433 -6.63 40.46 40.24
C PHE A 433 -7.08 41.87 40.64
N ASN A 434 -8.39 42.06 40.89
CA ASN A 434 -8.95 43.33 41.32
C ASN A 434 -8.54 43.67 42.77
N LYS A 435 -8.57 42.69 43.69
CA LYS A 435 -8.19 42.92 45.11
C LYS A 435 -6.73 43.29 45.32
N VAL A 436 -5.84 42.75 44.49
CA VAL A 436 -4.39 43.00 44.56
C VAL A 436 -4.03 44.34 43.89
N GLY A 437 -4.98 44.99 43.21
CA GLY A 437 -4.78 46.29 42.58
C GLY A 437 -3.81 46.20 41.41
N CYS A 438 -3.97 45.20 40.54
CA CYS A 438 -3.14 44.98 39.36
C CYS A 438 -3.44 45.94 38.19
N GLU A 439 -4.26 46.98 38.39
CA GLU A 439 -4.82 47.86 37.34
C GLU A 439 -3.82 48.89 36.77
N ASP A 440 -2.61 48.98 37.32
CA ASP A 440 -1.67 50.08 37.07
C ASP A 440 -0.76 49.88 35.83
N GLU A 441 -0.77 48.68 35.23
CA GLU A 441 0.13 48.33 34.11
C GLU A 441 -0.65 48.24 32.78
N ALA A 442 -0.14 48.77 31.65
CA ALA A 442 -0.85 48.75 30.35
C ALA A 442 -1.24 47.31 29.88
N VAL A 443 -0.53 46.30 30.37
CA VAL A 443 -0.81 44.87 30.15
C VAL A 443 -2.09 44.43 30.88
N SER A 444 -2.42 45.04 32.02
CA SER A 444 -3.60 44.73 32.83
C SER A 444 -4.91 45.13 32.15
N ALA A 445 -4.96 46.29 31.48
CA ALA A 445 -6.13 46.77 30.74
C ALA A 445 -6.45 45.87 29.52
N THR A 446 -5.41 45.37 28.86
CA THR A 446 -5.54 44.43 27.73
C THR A 446 -6.07 43.08 28.21
N LEU A 447 -5.58 42.59 29.35
CA LEU A 447 -6.06 41.35 29.97
C LEU A 447 -7.53 41.48 30.40
N LEU A 448 -7.90 42.54 31.11
CA LEU A 448 -9.28 42.81 31.56
C LEU A 448 -10.29 42.83 30.40
N THR A 449 -9.90 43.35 29.23
CA THR A 449 -10.76 43.38 28.04
C THR A 449 -10.96 41.98 27.42
N ALA A 450 -9.91 41.14 27.44
CA ALA A 450 -9.96 39.79 26.88
C ALA A 450 -10.66 38.77 27.79
N GLY A 451 -10.78 39.07 29.08
CA GLY A 451 -11.32 38.16 30.09
C GLY A 451 -10.42 36.94 30.34
N VAL A 452 -10.75 36.19 31.39
CA VAL A 452 -10.00 34.98 31.76
C VAL A 452 -10.41 33.82 30.85
N ASN A 453 -9.50 33.38 29.98
CA ASN A 453 -9.64 32.30 29.01
C ASN A 453 -8.37 31.43 29.00
N ASP A 454 -8.40 30.25 28.39
CA ASP A 454 -7.27 29.29 28.40
C ASP A 454 -5.89 29.93 28.10
N ARG A 455 -5.83 30.85 27.14
CA ARG A 455 -4.58 31.54 26.76
C ARG A 455 -4.20 32.67 27.72
N SER A 456 -5.18 33.34 28.33
CA SER A 456 -4.97 34.49 29.21
C SER A 456 -4.83 34.11 30.68
N VAL A 457 -5.34 32.95 31.14
CA VAL A 457 -5.28 32.50 32.55
C VAL A 457 -3.84 32.51 33.08
N MET A 458 -2.88 31.98 32.32
CA MET A 458 -1.46 32.00 32.73
C MET A 458 -0.90 33.42 32.82
N GLN A 459 -1.32 34.32 31.93
CA GLN A 459 -0.89 35.71 31.95
C GLN A 459 -1.45 36.46 33.16
N TYR A 460 -2.72 36.22 33.51
CA TYR A 460 -3.33 36.73 34.74
C TYR A 460 -2.57 36.25 35.99
N MET A 461 -2.22 34.96 36.08
CA MET A 461 -1.48 34.43 37.21
C MET A 461 -0.09 35.05 37.34
N ALA A 462 0.63 35.23 36.24
CA ALA A 462 1.95 35.85 36.25
C ALA A 462 1.92 37.32 36.75
N VAL A 463 0.91 38.09 36.33
CA VAL A 463 0.75 39.49 36.77
C VAL A 463 0.35 39.55 38.25
N ILE A 464 -0.58 38.70 38.69
CA ILE A 464 -0.98 38.58 40.10
C ILE A 464 0.23 38.21 40.97
N GLU A 465 1.00 37.21 40.56
CA GLU A 465 2.19 36.76 41.29
C GLU A 465 3.21 37.87 41.43
N ARG A 466 3.52 38.59 40.34
CA ARG A 466 4.44 39.73 40.38
C ARG A 466 3.96 40.80 41.37
N ARG A 467 2.68 41.16 41.32
CA ARG A 467 2.13 42.22 42.18
C ARG A 467 2.09 41.80 43.65
N ILE A 468 1.71 40.56 43.95
CA ILE A 468 1.78 40.01 45.31
C ILE A 468 3.22 40.06 45.83
N ASN A 469 4.19 39.64 45.01
CA ASN A 469 5.61 39.68 45.38
C ASN A 469 6.10 41.11 45.66
N GLU A 470 5.68 42.10 44.87
CA GLU A 470 5.97 43.52 45.12
C GLU A 470 5.39 44.00 46.46
N ILE A 471 4.12 43.68 46.75
CA ILE A 471 3.46 44.04 48.01
C ILE A 471 4.18 43.39 49.21
N VAL A 472 4.56 42.11 49.10
CA VAL A 472 5.31 41.40 50.14
C VAL A 472 6.69 42.02 50.36
N GLN A 473 7.39 42.41 49.27
CA GLN A 473 8.67 43.09 49.37
C GLN A 473 8.54 44.46 50.05
N LEU A 474 7.54 45.26 49.68
CA LEU A 474 7.24 46.55 50.32
C LEU A 474 6.88 46.40 51.79
N HIS A 475 6.10 45.39 52.16
CA HIS A 475 5.78 45.12 53.56
C HIS A 475 7.04 44.75 54.36
N ASN A 476 7.91 43.90 53.80
CA ASN A 476 9.15 43.48 54.44
C ASN A 476 10.16 44.64 54.59
N THR A 477 10.25 45.56 53.63
CA THR A 477 11.11 46.75 53.75
C THR A 477 10.54 47.76 54.74
N THR A 478 9.22 47.96 54.76
CA THR A 478 8.54 48.85 55.72
C THR A 478 8.60 48.33 57.15
N GLN A 479 8.58 47.01 57.36
CA GLN A 479 8.82 46.44 58.70
C GLN A 479 10.29 46.53 59.13
N LYS A 480 11.25 46.35 58.21
CA LYS A 480 12.69 46.40 58.51
C LYS A 480 13.25 47.81 58.62
N HIS A 481 12.62 48.79 57.99
CA HIS A 481 12.92 50.21 58.11
C HIS A 481 11.67 50.86 58.69
N GLY A 482 11.62 50.97 60.02
CA GLY A 482 10.50 51.57 60.75
C GLY A 482 10.28 53.03 60.34
N ILE A 483 9.55 53.23 59.24
CA ILE A 483 9.12 54.52 58.71
C ILE A 483 7.61 54.68 58.96
N ILE A 484 7.15 54.18 60.09
CA ILE A 484 5.89 54.57 60.74
C ILE A 484 6.22 54.82 62.21
N SER A 485 6.98 55.88 62.47
CA SER A 485 7.16 56.43 63.82
C SER A 485 6.99 57.94 63.88
N HIS A 486 6.47 58.57 62.81
CA HIS A 486 6.36 60.03 62.80
C HIS A 486 5.14 60.61 62.07
N PHE A 487 3.99 59.91 62.06
CA PHE A 487 2.70 60.51 61.67
C PHE A 487 1.48 59.82 62.29
N GLU A 488 1.51 59.44 63.57
CA GLU A 488 0.34 58.82 64.21
C GLU A 488 0.20 59.26 65.67
N GLY A 489 -0.08 60.55 65.83
CA GLY A 489 -0.74 61.07 67.02
C GLY A 489 -2.23 61.10 66.74
N MET A 490 -2.99 60.28 67.47
CA MET A 490 -4.45 60.18 67.47
C MET A 490 -5.06 59.41 66.29
N ILE A 491 -5.25 58.10 66.48
CA ILE A 491 -6.49 57.32 66.33
C ILE A 491 -6.12 55.87 66.68
N GLU A 492 -6.59 55.36 67.82
CA GLU A 492 -6.49 53.94 68.15
C GLU A 492 -7.59 53.18 67.38
N ASP A 493 -7.21 52.33 66.43
CA ASP A 493 -8.11 51.36 65.80
C ASP A 493 -8.23 50.10 66.70
N PRO A 494 -9.41 49.82 67.29
CA PRO A 494 -9.59 48.76 68.28
C PRO A 494 -9.60 47.34 67.70
N THR A 495 -9.37 47.17 66.39
CA THR A 495 -9.55 45.88 65.70
C THR A 495 -8.26 45.15 65.31
N ARG A 496 -7.09 45.65 65.70
CA ARG A 496 -5.80 45.04 65.32
C ARG A 496 -5.23 44.16 66.46
N PRO A 497 -5.10 42.82 66.29
CA PRO A 497 -4.56 41.98 67.35
C PRO A 497 -3.05 42.21 67.53
N LYS A 498 -2.63 42.47 68.76
CA LYS A 498 -1.22 42.43 69.19
C LYS A 498 -0.73 40.99 69.15
N THR A 499 0.30 40.68 68.38
CA THR A 499 1.08 39.44 68.59
C THR A 499 2.58 39.74 68.39
N PRO A 500 3.46 39.10 69.18
CA PRO A 500 3.57 37.64 69.27
C PRO A 500 3.06 37.08 70.60
N LEU A 501 2.24 36.03 70.54
CA LEU A 501 1.97 35.18 71.70
C LEU A 501 3.27 34.47 72.13
N LEU A 502 3.59 34.57 73.41
CA LEU A 502 4.47 33.64 74.12
C LEU A 502 3.56 32.63 74.85
N ASP A 503 3.94 31.36 74.87
CA ASP A 503 3.33 30.38 75.78
C ASP A 503 3.78 30.65 77.23
N GLN A 504 3.07 30.10 78.23
CA GLN A 504 3.28 30.26 79.68
C GLN A 504 4.69 29.87 80.18
N THR A 505 5.54 29.33 79.31
CA THR A 505 6.95 29.00 79.57
C THR A 505 7.95 29.98 78.92
N GLY A 506 7.48 31.07 78.32
CA GLY A 506 8.32 32.17 77.83
C GLY A 506 9.05 31.92 76.50
N LYS A 507 8.70 30.87 75.74
CA LYS A 507 9.24 30.64 74.39
C LYS A 507 8.31 31.20 73.30
N ARG A 508 8.90 31.76 72.25
CA ARG A 508 8.20 32.24 71.05
C ARG A 508 7.55 31.06 70.33
N VAL A 509 6.26 31.17 70.03
CA VAL A 509 5.56 30.21 69.17
C VAL A 509 6.05 30.42 67.73
N ALA A 510 6.39 29.34 67.03
CA ALA A 510 6.93 29.39 65.67
C ALA A 510 5.94 30.08 64.72
N ALA A 511 6.45 31.00 63.89
CA ALA A 511 5.67 31.61 62.83
C ALA A 511 5.11 30.51 61.91
N LEU A 512 3.82 30.62 61.57
CA LEU A 512 3.08 29.76 60.64
C LEU A 512 4.01 29.26 59.52
N SER A 513 4.25 27.95 59.51
CA SER A 513 4.89 27.29 58.38
C SER A 513 4.11 27.63 57.11
N GLN A 514 4.82 28.04 56.05
CA GLN A 514 4.23 28.16 54.72
C GLN A 514 3.43 26.89 54.42
N PRO A 515 2.23 27.00 53.81
CA PRO A 515 1.49 25.82 53.42
C PRO A 515 2.37 25.02 52.47
N ILE A 516 2.66 23.78 52.86
CA ILE A 516 3.27 22.80 51.97
C ILE A 516 2.29 22.67 50.80
N LEU A 517 2.73 23.08 49.61
CA LEU A 517 2.02 22.77 48.37
C LEU A 517 1.71 21.27 48.39
N PRO A 518 0.49 20.83 48.03
CA PRO A 518 0.20 19.42 47.91
C PRO A 518 1.32 18.78 47.09
N SER A 519 2.08 17.87 47.70
CA SER A 519 2.91 16.96 46.95
C SER A 519 1.99 16.36 45.91
N HIS A 520 2.40 16.45 44.63
CA HIS A 520 1.79 15.78 43.51
C HIS A 520 1.18 14.47 44.00
N VAL A 521 -0.15 14.47 44.16
CA VAL A 521 -0.87 13.24 44.42
C VAL A 521 -0.69 12.46 43.13
N ASP A 522 -0.01 11.34 43.26
CA ASP A 522 0.09 10.30 42.25
C ASP A 522 -1.33 10.01 41.79
N PHE A 523 -1.66 10.52 40.61
CA PHE A 523 -2.68 9.88 39.81
C PHE A 523 -2.05 8.56 39.40
N ASP A 524 -2.54 7.51 40.05
CA ASP A 524 -2.39 6.11 39.73
C ASP A 524 -2.50 5.93 38.21
N ASP A 525 -1.35 5.97 37.55
CA ASP A 525 -1.20 5.65 36.14
C ASP A 525 -1.19 4.12 36.11
N GLY A 526 -2.41 3.58 36.05
CA GLY A 526 -2.62 2.18 35.74
C GLY A 526 -1.98 1.90 34.39
N ASP A 527 -0.88 1.14 34.45
CA ASP A 527 -0.24 0.44 33.34
C ASP A 527 -1.27 -0.01 32.28
N ASP A 528 -1.01 0.37 31.03
CA ASP A 528 -0.75 -0.62 29.98
C ASP A 528 -0.23 0.09 28.72
N ASP A 529 1.10 0.01 28.57
CA ASP A 529 1.82 -0.51 27.41
C ASP A 529 1.08 -0.47 26.05
N ASP A 530 1.53 0.41 25.17
CA ASP A 530 1.76 0.10 23.74
C ASP A 530 2.65 1.20 23.16
N GLY A 531 3.93 0.86 22.97
CA GLY A 531 5.03 1.80 22.81
C GLY A 531 5.10 2.58 21.49
N GLU A 532 5.62 3.80 21.62
CA GLU A 532 6.49 4.45 20.64
C GLU A 532 7.49 5.35 21.38
N ASP A 533 8.78 5.21 21.05
CA ASP A 533 9.94 5.74 21.79
C ASP A 533 10.00 7.28 21.87
N ASP A 534 9.63 7.86 23.02
CA ASP A 534 10.01 9.23 23.38
C ASP A 534 11.32 9.23 24.20
N VAL A 535 12.41 9.65 23.54
CA VAL A 535 13.74 9.75 24.14
C VAL A 535 13.84 11.00 25.00
N GLU A 536 13.56 10.86 26.30
CA GLU A 536 13.91 11.86 27.31
C GLU A 536 15.38 11.75 27.77
N PRO A 537 16.06 12.88 28.08
CA PRO A 537 17.45 12.88 28.52
C PRO A 537 17.60 12.27 29.93
N MET A 538 18.25 11.11 29.99
CA MET A 538 18.47 10.32 31.21
C MET A 538 19.42 11.02 32.21
N GLN A 539 19.08 10.99 33.51
CA GLN A 539 19.96 11.48 34.59
C GLN A 539 21.22 10.61 34.75
N VAL A 540 22.37 11.25 34.94
CA VAL A 540 23.72 10.63 34.97
C VAL A 540 23.88 9.55 36.04
N SER A 541 23.14 9.63 37.14
CA SER A 541 23.10 8.60 38.20
C SER A 541 22.53 7.28 37.69
N LYS A 542 21.45 7.33 36.90
CA LYS A 542 20.78 6.15 36.31
C LYS A 542 21.67 5.46 35.26
N LEU A 543 22.51 6.25 34.58
CA LEU A 543 23.49 5.77 33.61
C LEU A 543 24.65 5.01 34.30
N HIS A 544 25.09 5.47 35.46
CA HIS A 544 26.09 4.76 36.27
C HIS A 544 25.57 3.42 36.80
N ASP A 545 24.31 3.37 37.23
CA ASP A 545 23.68 2.14 37.70
C ASP A 545 23.41 1.15 36.56
N MET A 546 22.99 1.63 35.38
CA MET A 546 22.84 0.78 34.19
C MET A 546 24.16 0.19 33.72
N VAL A 547 25.25 0.95 33.73
CA VAL A 547 26.58 0.43 33.36
C VAL A 547 27.06 -0.60 34.38
N ALA A 548 26.76 -0.41 35.66
CA ALA A 548 27.07 -1.38 36.71
C ALA A 548 26.24 -2.67 36.62
N THR A 549 24.96 -2.59 36.25
CA THR A 549 24.09 -3.78 36.06
C THR A 549 24.42 -4.52 34.77
N GLN A 550 24.75 -3.81 33.69
CA GLN A 550 25.15 -4.42 32.41
C GLN A 550 26.52 -5.10 32.50
N ALA A 551 27.46 -4.56 33.30
CA ALA A 551 28.72 -5.23 33.62
C ALA A 551 28.53 -6.50 34.47
N ARG A 552 27.47 -6.59 35.28
CA ARG A 552 27.10 -7.81 36.04
C ARG A 552 26.40 -8.85 35.16
N ALA A 553 25.51 -8.42 34.26
CA ALA A 553 24.82 -9.31 33.32
C ALA A 553 25.77 -9.96 32.30
N SER A 554 26.79 -9.23 31.84
CA SER A 554 27.80 -9.73 30.89
C SER A 554 28.71 -10.82 31.47
N ARG A 555 28.72 -11.02 32.79
CA ARG A 555 29.53 -12.05 33.47
C ARG A 555 28.82 -13.41 33.61
N LEU A 556 27.52 -13.50 33.29
CA LEU A 556 26.69 -14.68 33.58
C LEU A 556 26.04 -15.35 32.36
N GLY A 557 26.33 -14.92 31.13
CA GLY A 557 25.62 -15.37 29.93
C GLY A 557 26.51 -15.86 28.79
N GLY A 558 27.35 -16.87 29.03
CA GLY A 558 28.08 -17.58 27.98
C GLY A 558 27.73 -19.07 27.98
N GLY A 559 26.85 -19.49 27.07
CA GLY A 559 26.73 -20.90 26.66
C GLY A 559 25.31 -21.45 26.51
N GLY A 560 24.99 -21.98 25.32
CA GLY A 560 24.19 -23.21 25.24
C GLY A 560 22.79 -23.17 24.59
N ARG A 561 22.78 -23.43 23.28
CA ARG A 561 21.72 -23.95 22.39
C ARG A 561 20.51 -24.69 23.03
N SER A 562 19.34 -24.44 22.43
CA SER A 562 18.40 -25.41 21.82
C SER A 562 16.93 -25.43 22.32
N LYS A 563 16.03 -25.50 21.33
CA LYS A 563 14.64 -26.02 21.32
C LYS A 563 13.57 -25.24 22.10
N LEU A 564 12.80 -24.44 21.36
CA LEU A 564 11.45 -24.01 21.75
C LEU A 564 10.43 -25.10 21.37
N SER A 565 9.69 -25.53 22.38
CA SER A 565 8.52 -26.40 22.29
C SER A 565 7.33 -25.75 22.99
N ILE A 566 6.17 -25.79 22.31
CA ILE A 566 4.80 -25.99 22.86
C ILE A 566 4.21 -24.85 23.74
N GLY A 567 2.97 -24.37 23.55
CA GLY A 567 1.79 -24.74 22.74
C GLY A 567 0.75 -23.59 22.83
N PHE A 568 -0.54 -23.66 22.47
CA PHE A 568 -1.45 -24.67 21.96
C PHE A 568 -2.81 -23.94 21.72
N LYS A 569 -3.51 -24.15 20.60
CA LYS A 569 -4.99 -24.35 20.47
C LYS A 569 -5.51 -24.05 19.05
N GLY A 570 -6.24 -25.01 18.47
CA GLY A 570 -7.07 -24.80 17.28
C GLY A 570 -7.31 -26.07 16.47
N LYS A 571 -8.43 -26.76 16.76
CA LYS A 571 -8.79 -28.11 16.31
C LYS A 571 -9.13 -28.16 14.81
N ALA A 572 -8.61 -29.15 14.10
CA ALA A 572 -9.18 -29.65 12.85
C ALA A 572 -9.26 -31.19 12.93
N SER A 573 -10.49 -31.69 12.92
CA SER A 573 -10.83 -33.12 12.87
C SER A 573 -10.81 -33.61 11.42
N ASN A 574 -9.90 -34.54 11.12
CA ASN A 574 -9.92 -35.36 9.91
C ASN A 574 -10.64 -36.67 10.22
N ALA A 575 -11.76 -36.92 9.55
CA ALA A 575 -12.44 -38.21 9.54
C ALA A 575 -12.51 -38.73 8.10
N SER A 576 -11.86 -39.87 7.92
CA SER A 576 -12.04 -40.92 6.92
C SER A 576 -13.36 -40.89 6.13
N LEU A 577 -13.27 -40.92 4.79
CA LEU A 577 -14.19 -41.71 3.99
C LEU A 577 -13.44 -42.48 2.89
N ARG A 578 -13.51 -43.80 3.07
CA ARG A 578 -13.01 -44.89 2.26
C ARG A 578 -14.13 -45.29 1.29
N SER A 579 -13.87 -45.26 -0.01
CA SER A 579 -14.74 -45.86 -1.03
C SER A 579 -13.86 -46.58 -2.05
N LYS A 580 -13.86 -47.92 -1.98
CA LYS A 580 -13.25 -48.80 -2.99
C LYS A 580 -14.32 -49.09 -4.04
N GLY A 581 -14.12 -48.59 -5.25
CA GLY A 581 -14.93 -48.90 -6.43
C GLY A 581 -14.07 -49.50 -7.54
N SER A 582 -14.30 -50.78 -7.78
CA SER A 582 -13.81 -51.64 -8.86
C SER A 582 -13.72 -50.96 -10.24
N ARG A 583 -12.63 -51.20 -10.97
CA ARG A 583 -12.64 -51.31 -12.45
C ARG A 583 -11.52 -52.22 -12.94
N ARG A 584 -11.93 -53.43 -13.34
CA ARG A 584 -11.18 -54.37 -14.18
C ARG A 584 -11.24 -53.91 -15.65
N SER A 585 -10.21 -54.33 -16.40
CA SER A 585 -10.23 -54.75 -17.81
C SER A 585 -10.38 -53.70 -18.92
N LEU A 586 -9.32 -53.51 -19.72
CA LEU A 586 -9.20 -54.08 -21.07
C LEU A 586 -7.99 -53.45 -21.79
N LYS A 587 -6.92 -54.24 -21.92
CA LYS A 587 -5.89 -54.07 -22.97
C LYS A 587 -6.14 -55.18 -23.99
N SER A 588 -6.45 -54.82 -25.24
CA SER A 588 -6.11 -55.56 -26.46
C SER A 588 -6.92 -54.98 -27.61
N LEU A 589 -6.25 -54.43 -28.63
CA LEU A 589 -6.28 -54.93 -30.01
C LEU A 589 -5.63 -53.87 -30.91
N LYS A 590 -4.37 -54.14 -31.25
CA LYS A 590 -3.78 -53.73 -32.52
C LYS A 590 -4.03 -54.88 -33.48
N HIS A 591 -4.78 -54.63 -34.55
CA HIS A 591 -4.59 -55.17 -35.90
C HIS A 591 -5.81 -54.80 -36.75
N LEU A 592 -5.60 -53.81 -37.62
CA LEU A 592 -5.91 -53.83 -39.05
C LEU A 592 -5.11 -52.71 -39.71
#